data_AF-A0A7J2JS42-F1
#
_entry.id   AF-A0A7J2JS42-F1
#
_cell.length_a   1.000
_cell.length_b   1.000
_cell.length_c   1.000
_cell.angle_alpha   90.00
_cell.angle_beta   90.00
_cell.angle_gamma   90.00
#
_symmetry.space_group_name_H-M   'P 1'
#
loop_
_entity.id
_entity.type
_entity.pdbx_description
1 polymer ?
#
loop_
_entity_poly.entity_id
_entity_poly.type
_entity_poly.pdbx_seq_one_letter_code
_entity_poly.pdbx_strand_id
1 'polypeptide(L)'
;MIPPEVELTRGGLARGGDPLGLGPRVRSAWAEGLDLPSRGELLFYAGDFYPVMGYAELLLRLTRSPLSTRRLASLGGALMKLGLLPAALRIAGRGANSRYQVSLRKAVDSLTRLGVRPAILREEEPSFGAVLHTYGLLDEFSEHARRVWERFR
;
A
#
# COMPACT_ATOMS: atom_id res chain seq x y z
N MET A 1 24.63 -3.25 -6.09
CA MET A 1 23.53 -4.19 -6.34
C MET A 1 22.33 -3.72 -5.53
N ILE A 2 21.20 -3.44 -6.16
CA ILE A 2 19.97 -3.02 -5.46
C ILE A 2 19.32 -4.27 -4.83
N PRO A 3 18.93 -4.26 -3.54
CA PRO A 3 18.25 -5.40 -2.92
C PRO A 3 16.94 -5.76 -3.65
N PRO A 4 16.58 -7.05 -3.78
CA PRO A 4 15.35 -7.47 -4.44
C PRO A 4 14.08 -6.82 -3.90
N GLU A 5 14.05 -6.54 -2.59
CA GLU A 5 12.93 -5.90 -1.90
C GLU A 5 12.71 -4.46 -2.40
N VAL A 6 13.80 -3.73 -2.64
CA VAL A 6 13.76 -2.37 -3.18
C VAL A 6 13.25 -2.40 -4.62
N GLU A 7 13.64 -3.42 -5.39
CA GLU A 7 13.23 -3.56 -6.78
C GLU A 7 11.76 -3.98 -6.93
N LEU A 8 11.22 -4.78 -5.99
CA LEU A 8 9.78 -5.01 -5.87
C LEU A 8 9.04 -3.69 -5.73
N THR A 9 9.45 -2.88 -4.76
CA THR A 9 8.77 -1.63 -4.42
C THR A 9 8.87 -0.61 -5.54
N ARG A 10 10.05 -0.45 -6.13
CA ARG A 10 10.27 0.38 -7.32
C ARG A 10 9.35 -0.03 -8.46
N GLY A 11 9.29 -1.34 -8.77
CA GLY A 11 8.42 -1.87 -9.82
C GLY A 11 6.93 -1.72 -9.51
N GLY A 12 6.51 -1.90 -8.26
CA GLY A 12 5.12 -1.73 -7.83
C GLY A 12 4.64 -0.28 -7.96
N LEU A 13 5.47 0.67 -7.52
CA LEU A 13 5.16 2.09 -7.61
C LEU A 13 5.19 2.62 -9.04
N ALA A 14 6.08 2.09 -9.89
CA ALA A 14 6.12 2.41 -11.31
C ALA A 14 4.85 1.93 -12.06
N ARG A 15 4.35 0.73 -11.74
CA ARG A 15 3.20 0.12 -12.46
C ARG A 15 1.83 0.57 -11.99
N GLY A 16 1.67 0.95 -10.72
CA GLY A 16 0.33 1.21 -10.17
C GLY A 16 0.30 2.08 -8.92
N GLY A 17 1.41 2.74 -8.56
CA GLY A 17 1.49 3.52 -7.33
C GLY A 17 1.17 2.68 -6.10
N ASP A 18 1.60 1.42 -6.08
CA ASP A 18 1.40 0.50 -4.95
C ASP A 18 2.74 -0.16 -4.61
N PRO A 19 3.31 0.10 -3.42
CA PRO A 19 4.62 -0.42 -3.04
C PRO A 19 4.70 -1.94 -2.95
N LEU A 20 3.56 -2.64 -2.79
CA LEU A 20 3.51 -4.12 -2.75
C LEU A 20 2.76 -4.71 -3.95
N GLY A 21 2.20 -3.88 -4.84
CA GLY A 21 1.47 -4.31 -6.03
C GLY A 21 0.18 -5.10 -5.74
N LEU A 22 -0.44 -4.94 -4.57
CA LEU A 22 -1.66 -5.64 -4.15
C LEU A 22 -2.90 -5.19 -4.92
N GLY A 23 -2.86 -3.97 -5.46
CA GLY A 23 -3.88 -3.37 -6.31
C GLY A 23 -4.84 -2.44 -5.56
N PRO A 24 -5.53 -1.54 -6.28
CA PRO A 24 -6.32 -0.46 -5.71
C PRO A 24 -7.47 -0.98 -4.83
N ARG A 25 -8.14 -2.07 -5.22
CA ARG A 25 -9.21 -2.72 -4.42
C ARG A 25 -8.75 -3.15 -3.03
N VAL A 26 -7.54 -3.71 -2.92
CA VAL A 26 -7.02 -4.15 -1.62
C VAL A 26 -6.69 -2.94 -0.74
N ARG A 27 -6.12 -1.90 -1.36
CA ARG A 27 -5.79 -0.64 -0.68
C ARG A 27 -7.04 0.13 -0.25
N SER A 28 -8.12 0.10 -1.01
CA SER A 28 -9.34 0.84 -0.71
C SER A 28 -10.35 0.08 0.16
N ALA A 29 -10.12 -1.21 0.45
CA ALA A 29 -11.06 -2.07 1.19
C ALA A 29 -11.45 -1.53 2.59
N TRP A 30 -10.59 -0.71 3.21
CA TRP A 30 -10.93 -0.06 4.48
C TRP A 30 -12.10 0.92 4.37
N ALA A 31 -12.37 1.46 3.18
CA ALA A 31 -13.43 2.43 2.92
C ALA A 31 -14.75 1.80 2.44
N GLU A 32 -14.78 0.47 2.26
CA GLU A 32 -15.97 -0.25 1.81
C GLU A 32 -17.13 -0.07 2.80
N GLY A 33 -18.32 0.25 2.28
CA GLY A 33 -19.51 0.52 3.08
C GLY A 33 -19.53 1.88 3.81
N LEU A 34 -18.52 2.74 3.63
CA LEU A 34 -18.56 4.10 4.15
C LEU A 34 -19.39 5.01 3.22
N ASP A 35 -20.44 5.62 3.79
CA ASP A 35 -21.27 6.64 3.14
C ASP A 35 -20.58 8.02 3.17
N LEU A 36 -19.50 8.15 2.38
CA LEU A 36 -18.74 9.39 2.25
C LEU A 36 -18.55 9.78 0.79
N PRO A 37 -18.50 11.08 0.47
CA PRO A 37 -18.40 11.53 -0.90
C PRO A 37 -17.05 11.14 -1.53
N SER A 38 -17.00 11.04 -2.85
CA SER A 38 -15.75 10.83 -3.61
C SER A 38 -15.01 12.13 -3.93
N ARG A 39 -15.67 13.29 -3.78
CA ARG A 39 -15.13 14.62 -4.01
C ARG A 39 -15.61 15.59 -2.94
N GLY A 40 -14.78 16.55 -2.56
CA GLY A 40 -15.10 17.56 -1.55
C GLY A 40 -13.88 18.44 -1.24
N GLU A 41 -14.11 19.52 -0.50
CA GLU A 41 -13.04 20.47 -0.11
C GLU A 41 -12.02 19.83 0.85
N LEU A 42 -12.47 18.90 1.69
CA LEU A 42 -11.62 18.15 2.59
C LEU A 42 -11.49 16.70 2.11
N LEU A 43 -10.25 16.23 1.97
CA LEU A 43 -9.93 14.86 1.64
C LEU A 43 -9.35 14.14 2.86
N PHE A 44 -9.87 12.96 3.19
CA PHE A 44 -9.18 12.01 4.06
C PHE A 44 -8.27 11.14 3.19
N TYR A 45 -6.97 11.41 3.27
CA TYR A 45 -5.95 10.71 2.50
C TYR A 45 -5.27 9.64 3.35
N ALA A 46 -5.58 8.36 3.08
CA ALA A 46 -5.02 7.24 3.84
C ALA A 46 -3.60 6.84 3.36
N GLY A 47 -3.31 7.09 2.08
CA GLY A 47 -2.03 6.84 1.44
C GLY A 47 -1.74 5.35 1.26
N ASP A 48 -0.46 4.98 1.29
CA ASP A 48 0.01 3.64 0.96
C ASP A 48 0.74 2.91 2.09
N PHE A 49 0.71 3.41 3.33
CA PHE A 49 1.16 2.65 4.50
C PHE A 49 0.01 1.92 5.20
N TYR A 50 -0.90 2.63 5.86
CA TYR A 50 -1.98 2.00 6.63
C TYR A 50 -2.79 0.98 5.82
N PRO A 51 -3.11 1.23 4.53
CA PRO A 51 -3.84 0.25 3.72
C PRO A 51 -3.12 -1.06 3.38
N VAL A 52 -1.79 -1.15 3.58
CA VAL A 52 -1.00 -2.35 3.21
C VAL A 52 -0.04 -2.82 4.31
N MET A 53 0.06 -2.11 5.43
CA MET A 53 1.07 -2.36 6.48
C MET A 53 1.04 -3.79 7.02
N GLY A 54 -0.15 -4.38 7.22
CA GLY A 54 -0.27 -5.77 7.67
C GLY A 54 0.36 -6.79 6.70
N TYR A 55 0.36 -6.51 5.39
CA TYR A 55 1.05 -7.34 4.41
C TYR A 55 2.57 -7.14 4.46
N ALA A 56 3.03 -5.91 4.71
CA ALA A 56 4.46 -5.64 4.94
C ALA A 56 4.97 -6.35 6.20
N GLU A 57 4.20 -6.32 7.30
CA GLU A 57 4.53 -7.07 8.52
C GLU A 57 4.57 -8.57 8.27
N LEU A 58 3.63 -9.11 7.49
CA LEU A 58 3.64 -10.52 7.10
C LEU A 58 4.93 -10.87 6.33
N LEU A 59 5.32 -10.04 5.36
CA LEU A 59 6.56 -10.24 4.61
C LEU A 59 7.80 -10.19 5.52
N LEU A 60 7.83 -9.25 6.47
CA LEU A 60 8.89 -9.15 7.48
C LEU A 60 8.95 -10.39 8.40
N ARG A 61 7.81 -10.96 8.79
CA ARG A 61 7.76 -12.19 9.60
C ARG A 61 8.28 -13.40 8.81
N LEU A 62 7.96 -13.48 7.53
CA LEU A 62 8.44 -14.56 6.65
C LEU A 62 9.96 -14.49 6.45
N THR A 63 10.53 -13.29 6.31
CA THR A 63 11.99 -13.10 6.18
C THR A 63 12.74 -13.34 7.49
N ARG A 64 12.10 -13.13 8.65
CA ARG A 64 12.70 -13.39 9.98
C ARG A 64 12.49 -14.79 10.54
N SER A 65 11.62 -15.61 9.93
CA SER A 65 11.34 -16.96 10.44
C SER A 65 12.56 -17.87 10.28
N PRO A 66 12.95 -18.69 11.27
CA PRO A 66 14.02 -19.69 11.11
C PRO A 66 13.69 -20.79 10.08
N LEU A 67 12.41 -20.89 9.66
CA LEU A 67 11.98 -21.71 8.52
C LEU A 67 12.33 -21.07 7.17
N SER A 68 12.85 -19.84 7.12
CA SER A 68 13.42 -19.16 5.94
C SER A 68 14.71 -19.83 5.42
N THR A 69 14.73 -21.17 5.48
CA THR A 69 15.59 -22.01 4.67
C THR A 69 15.64 -21.51 3.23
N ARG A 70 16.78 -21.77 2.58
CA ARG A 70 17.09 -21.50 1.17
C ARG A 70 15.91 -21.76 0.19
N ARG A 71 15.00 -22.68 0.53
CA ARG A 71 13.78 -23.04 -0.22
C ARG A 71 12.70 -21.96 -0.22
N LEU A 72 12.40 -21.34 0.93
CA LEU A 72 11.40 -20.25 1.00
C LEU A 72 11.93 -18.98 0.34
N ALA A 73 13.21 -18.69 0.49
CA ALA A 73 13.88 -17.61 -0.26
C ALA A 73 13.88 -17.88 -1.78
N SER A 74 14.12 -19.12 -2.22
CA SER A 74 14.05 -19.46 -3.65
C SER A 74 12.63 -19.42 -4.21
N LEU A 75 11.62 -19.80 -3.42
CA LEU A 75 10.21 -19.69 -3.79
C LEU A 75 9.76 -18.23 -3.86
N GLY A 76 10.11 -17.42 -2.87
CA GLY A 76 9.88 -15.97 -2.88
C GLY A 76 10.55 -15.30 -4.07
N GLY A 77 11.82 -15.65 -4.35
CA GLY A 77 12.54 -15.18 -5.52
C GLY A 77 11.94 -15.63 -6.86
N ALA A 78 11.39 -16.84 -6.94
CA ALA A 78 10.68 -17.32 -8.12
C ALA A 78 9.34 -16.61 -8.32
N LEU A 79 8.56 -16.43 -7.25
CA LEU A 79 7.30 -15.67 -7.26
C LEU A 79 7.53 -14.21 -7.64
N MET A 80 8.61 -13.60 -7.15
CA MET A 80 9.07 -12.27 -7.53
C MET A 80 9.37 -12.17 -9.03
N LYS A 81 10.20 -13.07 -9.55
CA LYS A 81 10.54 -13.12 -10.99
C LYS A 81 9.32 -13.36 -11.88
N LEU A 82 8.36 -14.15 -11.42
CA LEU A 82 7.12 -14.44 -12.14
C LEU A 82 6.02 -13.39 -11.92
N GLY A 83 6.25 -12.37 -11.08
CA GLY A 83 5.24 -11.35 -10.76
C GLY A 83 4.04 -11.85 -9.95
N LEU A 84 4.14 -13.03 -9.35
CA LEU A 84 3.07 -13.71 -8.60
C LEU A 84 3.07 -13.37 -7.11
N LEU A 85 4.10 -12.67 -6.61
CA LEU A 85 4.20 -12.32 -5.19
C LEU A 85 2.96 -11.57 -4.65
N PRO A 86 2.39 -10.56 -5.35
CA PRO A 86 1.22 -9.86 -4.83
C PRO A 86 0.00 -10.78 -4.68
N ALA A 87 -0.21 -11.71 -5.61
CA ALA A 87 -1.29 -12.69 -5.52
C ALA A 87 -1.09 -13.64 -4.32
N ALA A 88 0.14 -14.12 -4.12
CA ALA A 88 0.48 -14.95 -2.97
C ALA A 88 0.28 -14.19 -1.64
N LEU A 89 0.71 -12.93 -1.57
CA LEU A 89 0.50 -12.06 -0.39
C LEU A 89 -0.97 -11.82 -0.10
N ARG A 90 -1.81 -11.61 -1.13
CA ARG A 90 -3.26 -11.46 -0.95
C ARG A 90 -3.92 -12.71 -0.36
N ILE A 91 -3.45 -13.90 -0.74
CA ILE A 91 -3.97 -15.18 -0.22
C ILE A 91 -3.48 -15.40 1.21
N ALA A 92 -2.17 -15.31 1.43
CA ALA A 92 -1.55 -15.57 2.73
C ALA A 92 -1.91 -14.51 3.79
N GLY A 93 -2.10 -13.26 3.36
CA GLY A 93 -2.38 -12.11 4.20
C GLY A 93 -3.87 -11.75 4.31
N ARG A 94 -4.79 -12.67 4.01
CA ARG A 94 -6.22 -12.41 4.25
C ARG A 94 -6.44 -12.01 5.71
N GLY A 95 -7.00 -10.81 5.91
CA GLY A 95 -7.22 -10.24 7.24
C GLY A 95 -5.97 -9.65 7.93
N ALA A 96 -4.78 -9.76 7.33
CA ALA A 96 -3.54 -9.23 7.91
C ALA A 96 -3.62 -7.72 8.16
N ASN A 97 -4.37 -7.00 7.32
CA ASN A 97 -4.50 -5.55 7.45
C ASN A 97 -5.69 -5.09 8.31
N SER A 98 -6.49 -6.00 8.86
CA SER A 98 -7.73 -5.70 9.59
C SER A 98 -7.55 -4.64 10.68
N ARG A 99 -6.48 -4.74 11.49
CA ARG A 99 -6.14 -3.76 12.54
C ARG A 99 -5.98 -2.35 11.98
N TYR A 100 -5.26 -2.19 10.88
CA TYR A 100 -5.04 -0.88 10.26
C TYR A 100 -6.30 -0.34 9.59
N GLN A 101 -7.11 -1.21 8.99
CA GLN A 101 -8.41 -0.82 8.44
C GLN A 101 -9.34 -0.29 9.54
N VAL A 102 -9.36 -0.93 10.72
CA VAL A 102 -10.12 -0.45 11.88
C VAL A 102 -9.61 0.91 12.35
N SER A 103 -8.30 1.14 12.37
CA SER A 103 -7.73 2.46 12.71
C SER A 103 -8.18 3.56 11.74
N LEU A 104 -8.14 3.31 10.43
CA LEU A 104 -8.60 4.27 9.42
C LEU A 104 -10.10 4.57 9.56
N ARG A 105 -10.93 3.54 9.73
CA ARG A 105 -12.38 3.71 9.95
C ARG A 105 -12.68 4.50 11.22
N LYS A 106 -11.96 4.26 12.31
CA LYS A 106 -12.11 5.02 13.56
C LYS A 106 -11.71 6.48 13.42
N ALA A 107 -10.65 6.78 12.66
CA ALA A 107 -10.25 8.15 12.39
C ALA A 107 -11.36 8.90 11.62
N VAL A 108 -11.93 8.27 10.59
CA VAL A 108 -13.03 8.83 9.81
C VAL A 108 -14.32 8.97 10.62
N ASP A 109 -14.67 7.98 11.44
CA ASP A 109 -15.83 8.06 12.35
C ASP A 109 -15.66 9.23 13.34
N SER A 110 -14.47 9.40 13.91
CA SER A 110 -14.17 10.50 14.83
C SER A 110 -14.36 11.86 14.15
N LEU A 111 -13.86 12.04 12.93
CA LEU A 111 -14.08 13.26 12.14
C LEU A 111 -15.57 13.50 11.87
N THR A 112 -16.30 12.45 11.47
CA THR A 112 -17.73 12.53 11.15
C THR A 112 -18.55 12.97 12.37
N ARG A 113 -18.24 12.44 13.55
CA ARG A 113 -18.89 12.84 14.83
C ARG A 113 -18.59 14.27 15.25
N LEU A 114 -17.46 14.82 14.81
CA LEU A 114 -17.11 16.24 15.00
C LEU A 114 -17.76 17.16 13.95
N GLY A 115 -18.64 16.63 13.08
CA GLY A 115 -19.29 17.39 12.02
C GLY A 115 -18.44 17.53 10.75
N VAL A 116 -17.28 16.86 10.68
CA VAL A 116 -16.39 16.89 9.53
C VAL A 116 -16.64 15.67 8.65
N ARG A 117 -17.24 15.87 7.46
CA ARG A 117 -17.46 14.81 6.45
C ARG A 117 -16.42 14.91 5.32
N PRO A 118 -15.25 14.25 5.43
CA PRO A 118 -14.26 14.28 4.38
C PRO A 118 -14.68 13.43 3.17
N ALA A 119 -14.19 13.79 2.00
CA ALA A 119 -14.19 12.92 0.83
C ALA A 119 -13.15 11.80 0.97
N ILE A 120 -13.35 10.70 0.25
CA ILE A 120 -12.42 9.58 0.17
C ILE A 120 -12.31 9.13 -1.29
N LEU A 121 -11.08 9.10 -1.83
CA LEU A 121 -10.79 8.72 -3.22
C LEU A 121 -10.91 7.21 -3.50
N ARG A 122 -10.88 6.37 -2.46
CA ARG A 122 -11.01 4.91 -2.57
C ARG A 122 -9.94 4.35 -3.53
N GLU A 123 -10.35 3.66 -4.60
CA GLU A 123 -9.45 3.06 -5.58
C GLU A 123 -8.62 4.10 -6.36
N GLU A 124 -9.07 5.37 -6.37
CA GLU A 124 -8.37 6.45 -7.05
C GLU A 124 -7.25 7.07 -6.20
N GLU A 125 -7.11 6.68 -4.93
CA GLU A 125 -6.11 7.26 -4.03
C GLU A 125 -4.68 6.88 -4.47
N PRO A 126 -3.85 7.85 -4.89
CA PRO A 126 -2.47 7.56 -5.24
C PRO A 126 -1.65 7.20 -3.98
N SER A 127 -0.57 6.44 -4.14
CA SER A 127 0.50 6.38 -3.13
C SER A 127 1.18 7.74 -3.02
N PHE A 128 1.76 8.07 -1.86
CA PHE A 128 2.59 9.27 -1.70
C PHE A 128 4.08 8.97 -1.93
N GLY A 129 4.44 7.70 -2.18
CA GLY A 129 5.75 7.30 -2.68
C GLY A 129 6.92 7.45 -1.71
N ALA A 130 6.70 7.70 -0.42
CA ALA A 130 7.80 7.97 0.53
C ALA A 130 8.85 6.86 0.60
N VAL A 131 8.47 5.62 0.30
CA VAL A 131 9.42 4.50 0.29
C VAL A 131 10.48 4.64 -0.81
N LEU A 132 10.19 5.29 -1.94
CA LEU A 132 11.20 5.62 -2.96
C LEU A 132 12.25 6.56 -2.40
N HIS A 133 11.81 7.61 -1.71
CA HIS A 133 12.68 8.54 -1.02
C HIS A 133 13.52 7.83 0.04
N THR A 134 12.90 6.99 0.88
CA THR A 134 13.59 6.22 1.92
C THR A 134 14.66 5.28 1.35
N TYR A 135 14.46 4.74 0.15
CA TYR A 135 15.46 3.89 -0.54
C TYR A 135 16.50 4.67 -1.36
N GLY A 136 16.44 6.01 -1.35
CA GLY A 136 17.37 6.86 -2.11
C GLY A 136 17.10 6.88 -3.62
N LEU A 137 15.92 6.42 -4.07
CA LEU A 137 15.46 6.44 -5.46
C LEU A 137 14.85 7.82 -5.78
N LEU A 138 15.70 8.85 -5.75
CA LEU A 138 15.26 10.26 -5.76
C LEU A 138 14.65 10.68 -7.10
N ASP A 139 15.15 10.16 -8.21
CA ASP A 139 14.62 10.47 -9.55
C ASP A 139 13.20 9.89 -9.69
N GLU A 140 13.01 8.62 -9.32
CA GLU A 140 11.70 7.96 -9.33
C GLU A 140 10.73 8.60 -8.35
N PHE A 141 11.22 9.01 -7.17
CA PHE A 141 10.42 9.75 -6.21
C PHE A 141 9.97 11.08 -6.81
N SER A 142 10.86 11.84 -7.44
CA SER A 142 10.52 13.12 -8.07
C SER A 142 9.48 12.95 -9.18
N GLU A 143 9.63 11.93 -10.02
CA GLU A 143 8.66 11.62 -11.06
C GLU A 143 7.31 11.18 -10.49
N HIS A 144 7.33 10.32 -9.46
CA HIS A 144 6.13 9.86 -8.78
C HIS A 144 5.38 11.04 -8.12
N ALA A 145 6.09 11.88 -7.39
CA ALA A 145 5.53 13.07 -6.74
C ALA A 145 4.88 14.02 -7.77
N ARG A 146 5.50 14.21 -8.94
CA ARG A 146 4.90 15.00 -10.03
C ARG A 146 3.57 14.40 -10.51
N ARG A 147 3.53 13.08 -10.76
CA ARG A 147 2.29 12.38 -11.17
C ARG A 147 1.18 12.48 -10.11
N VAL A 148 1.54 12.39 -8.82
CA VAL A 148 0.59 12.54 -7.71
C VAL A 148 0.05 13.96 -7.67
N TRP A 149 0.92 14.96 -7.78
CA TRP A 149 0.54 16.36 -7.80
C TRP A 149 -0.40 16.70 -8.97
N GLU A 150 -0.10 16.22 -10.17
CA GLU A 150 -0.95 16.39 -11.36
C GLU A 150 -2.36 15.82 -11.17
N ARG A 151 -2.51 14.77 -10.35
CA ARG A 151 -3.78 14.12 -10.07
C ARG A 151 -4.66 14.88 -9.07
N PHE A 152 -4.05 15.75 -8.26
CA PHE A 152 -4.71 16.59 -7.27
C PHE A 152 -4.95 18.04 -7.74
N ARG A 153 -4.42 18.40 -8.92
CA ARG A 153 -4.66 19.67 -9.58
C ARG A 153 -6.02 19.67 -10.28
#